data_AF-A0AA37LLP4-F1
#
_entry.id   AF-A0AA37LLP4-F1
#
_cell.length_a   1.000
_cell.length_b   1.000
_cell.length_c   1.000
_cell.angle_alpha   90.00
_cell.angle_beta   90.00
_cell.angle_gamma   90.00
#
_symmetry.space_group_name_H-M   'P 1'
#
loop_
_entity.id
_entity.type
_entity.pdbx_description
1 polymer ?
#
loop_
_entity_poly.entity_id
_entity_poly.type
_entity_poly.pdbx_seq_one_letter_code
_entity_poly.pdbx_strand_id
1 'polypeptide(L)'
;MGLQRVRKAVEGFPPRAVADFLVSVCIAYGTDVFFYFDQAQFMDELDQFYSDSTPEIRQDPSFVCLSLAIFALGSQWTALAQPEDSGDTSQRDNQGFDPGRIFYNQARVLISDLIDRSCIKSVQATFVLGVYLMPASAISASYVYMGLALRKALAIGLHLEPDDPTFSLEEKESRRRLWWSIYSLER
;
A
#
# COMPACT_ATOMS: atom_id res chain seq x y z
N MET A 1 14.02 16.62 -8.56
CA MET A 1 14.30 15.20 -8.83
C MET A 1 13.12 14.28 -8.48
N GLY A 2 12.45 14.44 -7.32
CA GLY A 2 11.32 13.57 -6.92
C GLY A 2 10.16 13.49 -7.92
N LEU A 3 9.74 14.63 -8.50
CA LEU A 3 8.64 14.70 -9.47
C LEU A 3 8.85 13.84 -10.73
N GLN A 4 10.11 13.66 -11.16
CA GLN A 4 10.44 12.80 -12.31
C GLN A 4 10.34 11.31 -11.95
N ARG A 5 10.67 10.93 -10.71
CA ARG A 5 10.50 9.55 -10.23
C ARG A 5 9.03 9.18 -10.09
N VAL A 6 8.21 10.10 -9.58
CA VAL A 6 6.76 9.92 -9.47
C VAL A 6 6.14 9.69 -10.84
N ARG A 7 6.46 10.53 -11.84
CA ARG A 7 5.98 10.35 -13.22
C ARG A 7 6.35 8.98 -13.80
N LYS A 8 7.62 8.57 -13.63
CA LYS A 8 8.08 7.25 -14.08
C LYS A 8 7.37 6.09 -13.36
N ALA A 9 7.05 6.26 -12.08
CA ALA A 9 6.30 5.26 -11.32
C ALA A 9 4.84 5.18 -11.79
N VAL A 10 4.22 6.32 -12.10
CA VAL A 10 2.87 6.40 -12.67
C VAL A 10 2.78 5.70 -14.04
N GLU A 11 3.81 5.83 -14.89
CA GLU A 11 3.90 5.07 -16.15
C GLU A 11 3.93 3.55 -15.95
N GLY A 12 4.32 3.10 -14.76
CA GLY A 12 4.36 1.70 -14.36
C GLY A 12 3.07 1.17 -13.75
N PHE A 13 2.01 1.99 -13.63
CA PHE A 13 0.71 1.56 -13.15
C PHE A 13 0.07 0.58 -14.15
N PRO A 14 -0.62 -0.46 -13.65
CA PRO A 14 -1.32 -1.38 -14.52
C PRO A 14 -2.60 -0.72 -15.11
N PRO A 15 -3.23 -1.31 -16.13
CA PRO A 15 -4.53 -0.85 -16.61
C PRO A 15 -5.58 -0.84 -15.47
N ARG A 16 -6.54 0.08 -15.51
CA ARG A 16 -7.56 0.26 -14.46
C ARG A 16 -8.18 -1.06 -13.98
N ALA A 17 -8.65 -1.90 -14.90
CA ALA A 17 -9.25 -3.20 -14.56
C ALA A 17 -8.32 -4.12 -13.73
N VAL A 18 -7.01 -4.09 -14.00
CA VAL A 18 -6.02 -4.86 -13.24
C VAL A 18 -5.74 -4.22 -11.88
N ALA A 19 -5.69 -2.89 -11.81
CA ALA A 19 -5.55 -2.17 -10.53
C ALA A 19 -6.75 -2.46 -9.61
N ASP A 20 -7.97 -2.33 -10.12
CA ASP A 20 -9.20 -2.59 -9.39
C ASP A 20 -9.24 -4.04 -8.89
N PHE A 21 -8.85 -4.99 -9.75
CA PHE A 21 -8.71 -6.39 -9.36
C PHE A 21 -7.70 -6.58 -8.22
N LEU A 22 -6.47 -6.07 -8.34
CA LEU A 22 -5.45 -6.21 -7.30
C LEU A 22 -5.87 -5.60 -5.96
N VAL A 23 -6.54 -4.44 -6.00
CA VAL A 23 -7.06 -3.79 -4.78
C VAL A 23 -8.19 -4.61 -4.17
N SER A 24 -9.11 -5.13 -4.99
CA SER A 24 -10.19 -6.00 -4.52
C SER A 24 -9.66 -7.27 -3.85
N VAL A 25 -8.61 -7.89 -4.39
CA VAL A 25 -7.94 -9.05 -3.79
C VAL A 25 -7.25 -8.67 -2.48
N CYS A 26 -6.57 -7.52 -2.43
CA CYS A 26 -5.96 -7.02 -1.19
C CYS A 26 -7.02 -6.78 -0.10
N ILE A 27 -8.18 -6.25 -0.45
CA ILE A 27 -9.30 -6.01 0.47
C ILE A 27 -9.91 -7.35 0.93
N ALA A 28 -10.13 -8.28 0.00
CA ALA A 28 -10.81 -9.53 0.30
C ALA A 28 -9.99 -10.50 1.17
N TYR A 29 -8.65 -10.49 1.03
CA TYR A 29 -7.79 -11.48 1.69
C TYR A 29 -6.68 -10.89 2.58
N GLY A 30 -6.36 -9.61 2.42
CA GLY A 30 -5.23 -8.98 3.11
C GLY A 30 -5.63 -8.23 4.39
N THR A 31 -6.85 -7.72 4.49
CA THR A 31 -7.26 -6.79 5.57
C THR A 31 -7.85 -7.46 6.81
N ASP A 32 -7.93 -8.79 6.85
CA ASP A 32 -8.54 -9.52 7.98
C ASP A 32 -7.76 -9.37 9.29
N VAL A 33 -6.44 -9.12 9.20
CA VAL A 33 -5.55 -9.04 10.36
C VAL A 33 -5.17 -7.60 10.70
N PHE A 34 -4.98 -6.75 9.68
CA PHE A 34 -4.48 -5.39 9.84
C PHE A 34 -5.26 -4.40 9.00
N PHE A 35 -5.43 -3.20 9.55
CA PHE A 35 -5.91 -2.05 8.80
C PHE A 35 -4.75 -1.39 8.06
N TYR A 36 -4.85 -1.32 6.73
CA TYR A 36 -3.88 -0.63 5.89
C TYR A 36 -4.37 0.77 5.46
N PHE A 37 -5.61 0.86 5.02
CA PHE A 37 -6.21 2.08 4.48
C PHE A 37 -7.74 2.06 4.57
N ASP A 38 -8.35 3.24 4.53
CA ASP A 38 -9.78 3.36 4.35
C ASP A 38 -10.16 2.98 2.92
N GLN A 39 -10.95 1.92 2.78
CA GLN A 39 -11.23 1.29 1.50
C GLN A 39 -12.04 2.20 0.58
N ALA A 40 -13.05 2.90 1.12
CA ALA A 40 -13.91 3.78 0.34
C ALA A 40 -13.13 4.99 -0.17
N GLN A 41 -12.35 5.63 0.72
CA GLN A 41 -11.49 6.76 0.36
C GLN A 41 -10.45 6.36 -0.69
N PHE A 42 -9.76 5.22 -0.50
CA PHE A 42 -8.71 4.82 -1.42
C PHE A 42 -9.26 4.49 -2.82
N MET A 43 -10.41 3.83 -2.90
CA MET A 43 -11.06 3.53 -4.18
C MET A 43 -11.49 4.81 -4.91
N ASP A 44 -12.06 5.79 -4.20
CA ASP A 44 -12.40 7.09 -4.79
C ASP A 44 -11.16 7.83 -5.31
N GLU A 45 -10.08 7.87 -4.53
CA GLU A 45 -8.81 8.48 -4.97
C GLU A 45 -8.21 7.76 -6.19
N LEU A 46 -8.34 6.43 -6.26
CA LEU A 46 -7.89 5.63 -7.41
C LEU A 46 -8.74 5.88 -8.66
N ASP A 47 -10.05 6.04 -8.49
CA ASP A 47 -10.97 6.40 -9.58
C ASP A 47 -10.65 7.79 -10.13
N GLN A 48 -10.38 8.76 -9.26
CA GLN A 48 -9.94 10.10 -9.65
C GLN A 48 -8.58 10.06 -10.38
N PHE A 49 -7.65 9.22 -9.90
CA PHE A 49 -6.36 8.99 -10.55
C PHE A 49 -6.54 8.47 -11.98
N TYR A 50 -7.37 7.44 -12.22
CA TYR A 50 -7.55 6.89 -13.57
C TYR A 50 -8.42 7.75 -14.48
N SER A 51 -9.34 8.53 -13.93
CA SER A 51 -10.22 9.41 -14.70
C SER A 51 -9.55 10.72 -15.11
N ASP A 52 -8.30 10.95 -14.68
CA ASP A 52 -7.54 12.19 -14.94
C ASP A 52 -8.24 13.46 -14.39
N SER A 53 -9.12 13.28 -13.39
CA SER A 53 -9.92 14.36 -12.81
C SER A 53 -9.12 15.27 -11.88
N THR A 54 -8.09 14.73 -11.21
CA THR A 54 -7.27 15.45 -10.22
C THR A 54 -5.77 15.25 -10.49
N PRO A 55 -5.10 16.19 -11.17
CA PRO A 55 -3.69 16.07 -11.51
C PRO A 55 -2.77 16.06 -10.27
N GLU A 56 -3.23 16.56 -9.12
CA GLU A 56 -2.50 16.57 -7.85
C GLU A 56 -2.26 15.15 -7.32
N ILE A 57 -3.26 14.27 -7.42
CA ILE A 57 -3.16 12.87 -6.95
C ILE A 57 -2.09 12.12 -7.73
N ARG A 58 -2.01 12.34 -9.06
CA ARG A 58 -0.97 11.76 -9.92
C ARG A 58 0.44 12.25 -9.61
N GLN A 59 0.56 13.38 -8.92
CA GLN A 59 1.84 13.98 -8.55
C GLN A 59 2.21 13.75 -7.09
N ASP A 60 1.30 13.19 -6.27
CA ASP A 60 1.59 12.89 -4.87
C ASP A 60 2.39 11.58 -4.75
N PRO A 61 3.69 11.63 -4.37
CA PRO A 61 4.48 10.42 -4.17
C PRO A 61 3.89 9.51 -3.08
N SER A 62 3.20 10.05 -2.08
CA SER A 62 2.66 9.24 -0.98
C SER A 62 1.49 8.38 -1.45
N PHE A 63 0.55 8.96 -2.19
CA PHE A 63 -0.50 8.20 -2.87
C PHE A 63 0.07 7.19 -3.87
N VAL A 64 0.93 7.62 -4.80
CA VAL A 64 1.47 6.74 -5.85
C VAL A 64 2.25 5.56 -5.24
N CYS A 65 3.05 5.81 -4.21
CA CYS A 65 3.78 4.75 -3.50
C CYS A 65 2.83 3.80 -2.75
N LEU A 66 1.78 4.33 -2.12
CA LEU A 66 0.77 3.52 -1.43
C LEU A 66 0.04 2.60 -2.42
N SER A 67 -0.41 3.12 -3.56
CA SER A 67 -1.10 2.31 -4.57
C SER A 67 -0.23 1.18 -5.09
N LEU A 68 1.04 1.46 -5.42
CA LEU A 68 2.00 0.43 -5.83
C LEU A 68 2.25 -0.61 -4.73
N ALA A 69 2.31 -0.19 -3.46
CA ALA A 69 2.45 -1.10 -2.34
C ALA A 69 1.21 -2.01 -2.19
N ILE A 70 0.01 -1.46 -2.35
CA ILE A 70 -1.25 -2.21 -2.32
C ILE A 70 -1.35 -3.19 -3.49
N PHE A 71 -0.93 -2.80 -4.69
CA PHE A 71 -0.87 -3.70 -5.85
C PHE A 71 0.12 -4.86 -5.61
N ALA A 72 1.28 -4.56 -5.02
CA ALA A 72 2.26 -5.58 -4.64
C ALA A 72 1.67 -6.55 -3.61
N LEU A 73 1.02 -6.04 -2.56
CA LEU A 73 0.42 -6.84 -1.51
C LEU A 73 -0.75 -7.70 -2.05
N GLY A 74 -1.68 -7.11 -2.80
CA GLY A 74 -2.81 -7.82 -3.41
C GLY A 74 -2.38 -8.94 -4.36
N SER A 75 -1.22 -8.81 -5.00
CA SER A 75 -0.69 -9.85 -5.88
C SER A 75 -0.46 -11.21 -5.19
N GLN A 76 -0.22 -11.21 -3.86
CA GLN A 76 0.07 -12.41 -3.07
C GLN A 76 -1.10 -13.40 -3.03
N TRP A 77 -2.34 -12.92 -3.21
CA TRP A 77 -3.55 -13.74 -3.12
C TRP A 77 -4.30 -13.85 -4.45
N THR A 78 -3.69 -13.44 -5.57
CA THR A 78 -4.34 -13.52 -6.89
C THR A 78 -4.72 -14.94 -7.28
N ALA A 79 -3.96 -15.95 -6.84
CA ALA A 79 -4.30 -17.36 -7.03
C ALA A 79 -5.55 -17.81 -6.25
N LEU A 80 -5.90 -17.14 -5.15
CA LEU A 80 -7.12 -17.44 -4.37
C LEU A 80 -8.38 -16.82 -4.98
N ALA A 81 -8.21 -15.81 -5.84
CA ALA A 81 -9.31 -15.12 -6.52
C ALA A 81 -9.65 -15.72 -7.89
N GLN A 82 -8.90 -16.71 -8.38
CA GLN A 82 -9.22 -17.40 -9.63
C GLN A 82 -10.35 -18.43 -9.40
N PRO A 83 -11.40 -18.46 -10.26
CA PRO A 83 -12.45 -19.46 -10.17
C PRO A 83 -11.91 -20.87 -10.47
N GLU A 84 -12.37 -21.85 -9.69
CA GLU A 84 -11.92 -23.25 -9.68
C GLU A 84 -12.01 -23.97 -11.05
N ASP A 85 -12.79 -23.43 -11.99
CA ASP A 85 -12.98 -23.99 -13.34
C ASP A 85 -11.83 -23.70 -14.34
N SER A 86 -10.82 -22.95 -13.91
CA SER A 86 -9.61 -22.69 -14.70
C SER A 86 -8.67 -23.89 -14.57
N GLY A 87 -8.94 -24.96 -15.32
CA GLY A 87 -8.26 -26.27 -15.26
C GLY A 87 -6.79 -26.31 -15.70
N ASP A 88 -5.97 -25.38 -15.23
CA ASP A 88 -4.53 -25.37 -15.45
C ASP A 88 -3.79 -25.39 -14.11
N THR A 89 -3.75 -26.57 -13.50
CA THR A 89 -3.03 -26.90 -12.25
C THR A 89 -1.50 -26.74 -12.38
N SER A 90 -1.00 -26.20 -13.49
CA SER A 90 0.41 -26.02 -13.82
C SER A 90 1.05 -24.77 -13.20
N GLN A 91 0.27 -23.84 -12.61
CA GLN A 91 0.83 -22.63 -11.96
C GLN A 91 1.20 -22.81 -10.48
N ARG A 92 0.99 -23.99 -9.88
CA ARG A 92 1.42 -24.26 -8.49
C ARG A 92 2.94 -24.40 -8.33
N ASP A 93 3.68 -24.51 -9.44
CA ASP A 93 5.14 -24.68 -9.48
C ASP A 93 5.94 -23.40 -9.77
N ASN A 94 5.31 -22.22 -9.83
CA ASN A 94 6.04 -20.97 -10.04
C ASN A 94 6.52 -20.33 -8.72
N GLN A 95 7.12 -21.14 -7.84
CA GLN A 95 7.62 -20.74 -6.50
C GLN A 95 8.67 -19.61 -6.53
N GLY A 96 9.10 -19.15 -7.72
CA GLY A 96 10.07 -18.07 -7.90
C GLY A 96 9.55 -16.79 -8.56
N PHE A 97 8.32 -16.76 -9.09
CA PHE A 97 7.78 -15.57 -9.76
C PHE A 97 6.79 -14.86 -8.84
N ASP A 98 7.26 -13.79 -8.19
CA ASP A 98 6.43 -12.88 -7.43
C ASP A 98 5.89 -11.77 -8.36
N PRO A 99 4.61 -11.84 -8.79
CA PRO A 99 4.03 -10.83 -9.67
C PRO A 99 4.00 -9.43 -9.04
N GLY A 100 3.96 -9.35 -7.71
CA GLY A 100 3.99 -8.09 -6.97
C GLY A 100 5.34 -7.39 -7.02
N ARG A 101 6.41 -8.11 -7.35
CA ARG A 101 7.78 -7.61 -7.32
C ARG A 101 7.98 -6.42 -8.26
N ILE A 102 7.25 -6.35 -9.36
CA ILE A 102 7.31 -5.20 -10.28
C ILE A 102 6.79 -3.92 -9.61
N PHE A 103 5.67 -4.00 -8.89
CA PHE A 103 5.07 -2.88 -8.17
C PHE A 103 5.92 -2.49 -6.95
N TYR A 104 6.41 -3.48 -6.20
CA TYR A 104 7.35 -3.25 -5.10
C TYR A 104 8.60 -2.49 -5.55
N ASN A 105 9.22 -2.90 -6.66
CA ASN A 105 10.42 -2.25 -7.17
C ASN A 105 10.17 -0.79 -7.54
N GLN A 106 8.98 -0.47 -8.08
CA GLN A 106 8.60 0.91 -8.39
C GLN A 106 8.31 1.72 -7.11
N ALA A 107 7.55 1.16 -6.17
CA ALA A 107 7.25 1.80 -4.89
C ALA A 107 8.54 2.10 -4.11
N ARG A 108 9.48 1.15 -4.07
CA ARG A 108 10.77 1.29 -3.38
C ARG A 108 11.58 2.48 -3.87
N VAL A 109 11.51 2.84 -5.16
CA VAL A 109 12.21 4.02 -5.71
C VAL A 109 11.66 5.33 -5.13
N LEU A 110 10.37 5.37 -4.78
CA LEU A 110 9.71 6.55 -4.21
C LEU A 110 9.96 6.72 -2.72
N ILE A 111 10.54 5.73 -2.03
CA ILE A 111 10.71 5.78 -0.57
C ILE A 111 11.55 6.96 -0.11
N SER A 112 12.58 7.33 -0.87
CA SER A 112 13.37 8.53 -0.56
C SER A 112 12.54 9.82 -0.62
N ASP A 113 11.48 9.87 -1.44
CA ASP A 113 10.57 11.00 -1.54
C ASP A 113 9.50 10.99 -0.41
N LEU A 114 9.39 9.88 0.33
CA LEU A 114 8.49 9.73 1.47
C LEU A 114 9.18 10.02 2.82
N ILE A 115 10.51 9.97 2.91
CA ILE A 115 11.25 10.13 4.18
C ILE A 115 10.79 11.39 4.93
N ASP A 116 10.85 12.55 4.27
CA ASP A 116 10.52 13.85 4.87
C ASP A 116 9.02 14.20 4.79
N ARG A 117 8.18 13.33 4.21
CA ARG A 117 6.74 13.58 4.09
C ARG A 117 6.00 13.14 5.35
N SER A 118 5.40 14.10 6.04
CA SER A 118 4.60 13.85 7.24
C SER A 118 3.11 13.76 6.91
N CYS A 119 2.67 12.62 6.36
CA CYS A 119 1.25 12.35 6.12
C CYS A 119 0.91 10.87 6.34
N ILE A 120 -0.38 10.58 6.59
CA ILE A 120 -0.87 9.22 6.85
C ILE A 120 -0.54 8.26 5.70
N LYS A 121 -0.71 8.69 4.45
CA LYS A 121 -0.39 7.88 3.26
C LYS A 121 1.07 7.44 3.21
N SER A 122 2.00 8.30 3.66
CA SER A 122 3.42 7.92 3.73
C SER A 122 3.68 6.82 4.76
N VAL A 123 2.94 6.81 5.87
CA VAL A 123 2.99 5.76 6.89
C VAL A 123 2.44 4.46 6.32
N GLN A 124 1.24 4.54 5.72
CA GLN A 124 0.54 3.40 5.10
C GLN A 124 1.41 2.74 4.02
N ALA A 125 2.03 3.53 3.14
CA ALA A 125 2.89 3.01 2.08
C ALA A 125 4.06 2.21 2.65
N THR A 126 4.77 2.76 3.65
CA THR A 126 5.88 2.05 4.31
C THR A 126 5.42 0.81 5.07
N PHE A 127 4.24 0.88 5.69
CA PHE A 127 3.66 -0.25 6.42
C PHE A 127 3.31 -1.40 5.48
N VAL A 128 2.56 -1.12 4.41
CA VAL A 128 2.15 -2.11 3.40
C VAL A 128 3.36 -2.76 2.72
N LEU A 129 4.42 -1.99 2.42
CA LEU A 129 5.67 -2.57 1.89
C LEU A 129 6.36 -3.49 2.88
N GLY A 130 6.35 -3.15 4.18
CA GLY A 130 6.82 -4.03 5.23
C GLY A 130 6.03 -5.34 5.25
N VAL A 131 4.71 -5.27 5.25
CA VAL A 131 3.82 -6.45 5.22
C VAL A 131 4.06 -7.32 4.01
N TYR A 132 4.14 -6.73 2.81
CA TYR A 132 4.41 -7.46 1.57
C TYR A 132 5.74 -8.24 1.62
N LEU A 133 6.75 -7.76 2.35
CA LEU A 133 8.06 -8.42 2.46
C LEU A 133 8.15 -9.45 3.61
N MET A 134 7.13 -9.57 4.46
CA MET A 134 7.15 -10.52 5.59
C MET A 134 7.25 -11.98 5.16
N PRO A 135 6.58 -12.44 4.08
CA PRO A 135 6.72 -13.81 3.60
C PRO A 135 8.15 -14.13 3.10
N ALA A 136 8.96 -14.73 3.98
CA ALA A 136 10.02 -15.72 3.76
C ALA A 136 11.22 -15.45 2.81
N SER A 137 11.52 -14.24 2.30
CA SER A 137 12.79 -14.03 1.54
C SER A 137 13.53 -12.70 1.75
N ALA A 138 12.91 -11.71 2.41
CA ALA A 138 13.50 -10.38 2.61
C ALA A 138 13.22 -9.82 4.02
N ILE A 139 13.31 -10.68 5.04
CA ILE A 139 13.01 -10.36 6.45
C ILE A 139 13.73 -9.08 6.89
N SER A 140 15.00 -8.87 6.52
CA SER A 140 15.76 -7.66 6.86
C SER A 140 15.15 -6.38 6.26
N ALA A 141 14.68 -6.42 5.02
CA ALA A 141 14.02 -5.28 4.39
C ALA A 141 12.64 -5.02 5.01
N SER A 142 11.88 -6.09 5.31
CA SER A 142 10.61 -6.00 6.04
C SER A 142 10.77 -5.24 7.37
N TYR A 143 11.76 -5.59 8.19
CA TYR A 143 12.04 -4.90 9.45
C TYR A 143 12.41 -3.43 9.26
N VAL A 144 13.15 -3.09 8.19
CA VAL A 144 13.50 -1.69 7.89
C VAL A 144 12.24 -0.88 7.56
N TYR A 145 11.35 -1.44 6.72
CA TYR A 145 10.10 -0.78 6.36
C TYR A 145 9.13 -0.66 7.54
N MET A 146 9.01 -1.71 8.37
CA MET A 146 8.16 -1.68 9.55
C MET A 146 8.66 -0.65 10.58
N GLY A 147 9.96 -0.63 10.85
CA GLY A 147 10.56 0.37 11.72
C GLY A 147 10.46 1.79 11.15
N LEU A 148 10.48 1.97 9.82
CA LEU A 148 10.22 3.26 9.20
C LEU A 148 8.76 3.68 9.37
N ALA A 149 7.81 2.77 9.14
CA ALA A 149 6.38 3.01 9.35
C ALA A 149 6.09 3.40 10.80
N LEU A 150 6.64 2.69 11.78
CA LEU A 150 6.52 3.01 13.20
C LEU A 150 7.04 4.41 13.52
N ARG A 151 8.26 4.75 13.07
CA ARG A 151 8.83 6.09 13.32
C ARG A 151 8.00 7.20 12.67
N LYS A 152 7.48 6.97 11.45
CA LYS A 152 6.59 7.93 10.79
C LYS A 152 5.25 8.07 11.52
N ALA A 153 4.67 6.96 11.99
CA ALA A 153 3.44 6.96 12.78
C ALA A 153 3.61 7.78 14.07
N LEU A 154 4.72 7.60 14.77
CA LEU A 154 5.08 8.42 15.94
C LEU A 154 5.23 9.90 15.58
N ALA A 155 5.94 10.20 14.48
CA ALA A 155 6.23 11.57 14.05
C ALA A 155 4.97 12.39 13.70
N ILE A 156 3.92 11.75 13.16
CA ILE A 156 2.64 12.42 12.88
C ILE A 156 1.60 12.27 14.01
N GLY A 157 1.99 11.68 15.14
CA GLY A 157 1.15 11.56 16.32
C GLY A 157 0.07 10.48 16.26
N LEU A 158 0.23 9.41 15.47
CA LEU A 158 -0.80 8.35 15.40
C LEU A 158 -1.01 7.58 16.72
N HIS A 159 -0.02 7.62 17.61
CA HIS A 159 -0.07 7.03 18.95
C HIS A 159 -0.86 7.85 19.96
N LEU A 160 -1.30 9.05 19.56
CA LEU A 160 -2.09 9.96 20.38
C LEU A 160 -3.56 9.90 19.93
N GLU A 161 -4.45 10.32 20.81
CA GLU A 161 -5.86 10.50 20.46
C GLU A 161 -5.98 11.63 19.42
N PRO A 162 -6.65 11.40 18.26
CA PRO A 162 -6.77 12.42 17.22
C PRO A 162 -7.85 13.46 17.57
N ASP A 163 -7.53 14.33 18.52
CA ASP A 163 -8.45 15.37 19.04
C ASP A 163 -8.54 16.62 18.16
N ASP A 164 -7.73 16.71 17.10
CA ASP A 164 -7.76 17.82 16.16
C ASP A 164 -9.17 17.95 15.52
N PRO A 165 -9.84 19.11 15.64
CA PRO A 165 -11.17 19.31 15.07
C PRO A 165 -11.18 19.40 13.54
N THR A 166 -10.01 19.53 12.89
CA THR A 166 -9.89 19.58 11.43
C THR A 166 -10.01 18.20 10.78
N PHE A 167 -9.79 17.12 11.52
CA PHE A 167 -9.96 15.75 11.01
C PHE A 167 -11.43 15.34 11.05
N SER A 168 -11.90 14.73 9.96
CA SER A 168 -13.20 14.08 9.93
C SER A 168 -13.24 12.87 10.87
N LEU A 169 -14.43 12.35 11.17
CA LEU A 169 -14.58 11.16 12.01
C LEU A 169 -13.90 9.94 11.37
N GLU A 170 -13.98 9.82 10.05
CA GLU A 170 -13.36 8.78 9.24
C GLU A 170 -11.83 8.87 9.28
N GLU A 171 -11.27 10.08 9.22
CA GLU A 171 -9.82 10.27 9.33
C GLU A 171 -9.33 9.93 10.75
N LYS A 172 -10.07 10.34 11.79
CA LYS A 172 -9.75 9.99 13.18
C LYS A 172 -9.72 8.47 13.38
N GLU A 173 -10.73 7.78 12.86
CA GLU A 173 -10.81 6.33 12.95
C GLU A 173 -9.67 5.64 12.18
N SER A 174 -9.38 6.09 10.96
CA SER A 174 -8.27 5.58 10.15
C SER A 174 -6.92 5.71 10.87
N ARG A 175 -6.69 6.85 11.53
CA ARG A 175 -5.47 7.09 12.32
C ARG A 175 -5.35 6.11 13.49
N ARG A 176 -6.43 5.89 14.24
CA ARG A 176 -6.45 4.92 15.37
C ARG A 176 -6.19 3.50 14.88
N ARG A 177 -6.92 3.04 13.86
CA ARG A 177 -6.79 1.67 13.34
C ARG A 177 -5.40 1.40 12.77
N LEU A 178 -4.83 2.37 12.07
CA LEU A 178 -3.49 2.26 11.52
C LEU A 178 -2.43 2.16 12.62
N TRP A 179 -2.54 2.99 13.67
CA TRP A 179 -1.64 2.89 14.82
C TRP A 179 -1.65 1.51 15.44
N TRP A 180 -2.84 0.98 15.76
CA TRP A 180 -2.95 -0.32 16.40
C TRP A 180 -2.44 -1.45 15.49
N SER A 181 -2.66 -1.35 14.17
CA SER A 181 -2.14 -2.33 13.21
C SER A 181 -0.61 -2.35 13.16
N ILE A 182 0.02 -1.17 13.16
CA ILE A 182 1.49 -1.05 13.19
C ILE A 182 2.03 -1.56 14.53
N TYR A 183 1.43 -1.14 15.64
CA TYR A 183 1.86 -1.52 16.98
C TYR A 183 1.77 -3.04 17.20
N SER A 184 0.72 -3.69 16.69
CA SER A 184 0.53 -5.14 16.80
C SER A 184 1.59 -5.97 16.05
N LEU A 185 2.26 -5.41 15.04
CA LEU A 185 3.30 -6.10 14.27
C LEU A 185 4.72 -5.87 14.78
N GLU A 186 4.92 -4.80 15.55
CA GLU A 186 6.23 -4.45 16.16
C GLU A 186 6.40 -5.02 17.57
N ARG A 187 5.39 -5.71 18.12
CA ARG A 187 5.40 -6.31 19.45
C ARG A 187 5.43 -7.83 19.40
#